data_AF-A0A926ULR0-F1
#
_entry.id   AF-A0A926ULR0-F1
#
_cell.length_a   1.000
_cell.length_b   1.000
_cell.length_c   1.000
_cell.angle_alpha   90.00
_cell.angle_beta   90.00
_cell.angle_gamma   90.00
#
_symmetry.space_group_name_H-M   'P 1'
#
loop_
_entity.id
_entity.type
_entity.pdbx_description
1 polymer ?
#
loop_
_entity_poly.entity_id
_entity_poly.type
_entity_poly.pdbx_seq_one_letter_code
_entity_poly.pdbx_strand_id
1 'polypeptide(L)'
;MSEELTLPIILPVGAILFEVLFLITAIPIEATVLHKWLKFDKKTSTFYAICTNVFSSVIGWLIFFSIEPILAIEIKSQLINYVLFNKLKDPSIQTMIVFTSSAIFFGTFLVKFLLLKLLMIFLNEAKKQEQTTVMTGQERAAYLNINKVQNNQLVLATLVANSLSYSAITALLLIRSL
;
A
#
# COMPACT_ATOMS: atom_id res chain seq x y z
N MET A 1 33.50 28.63 9.27
CA MET A 1 33.52 27.96 7.96
C MET A 1 32.27 27.11 7.90
N SER A 2 31.24 27.63 7.24
CA SER A 2 29.97 26.96 7.00
C SER A 2 30.23 25.78 6.07
N GLU A 3 30.18 24.57 6.62
CA GLU A 3 30.20 23.35 5.84
C GLU A 3 29.05 23.40 4.83
N GLU A 4 29.42 23.37 3.56
CA GLU A 4 28.49 23.31 2.45
C GLU A 4 27.58 22.10 2.66
N LEU A 5 26.28 22.36 2.83
CA LEU A 5 25.24 21.37 2.52
C LEU A 5 25.39 21.01 1.03
N THR A 6 26.29 20.11 0.69
CA THR A 6 26.27 19.39 -0.57
C THR A 6 25.13 18.38 -0.49
N LEU A 7 23.90 18.88 -0.43
CA LEU A 7 22.74 18.09 -0.81
C LEU A 7 22.99 17.67 -2.25
N PRO A 8 22.93 16.37 -2.60
CA PRO A 8 22.78 16.00 -3.99
C PRO A 8 21.42 16.56 -4.45
N ILE A 9 21.44 17.74 -5.10
CA ILE A 9 20.27 18.39 -5.68
C ILE A 9 19.93 17.65 -6.98
N ILE A 10 19.53 16.39 -6.85
CA ILE A 10 18.89 15.65 -7.92
C ILE A 10 17.52 15.32 -7.39
N LEU A 11 16.60 16.25 -7.58
CA LEU A 11 15.20 16.08 -7.19
C LEU A 11 14.67 14.86 -7.94
N PRO A 12 14.14 13.82 -7.26
CA PRO A 12 13.73 12.57 -7.91
C PRO A 12 12.37 12.72 -8.59
N VAL A 13 12.26 13.69 -9.51
CA VAL A 13 11.02 14.04 -10.22
C VAL A 13 10.41 12.82 -10.90
N GLY A 14 11.25 11.95 -11.47
CA GLY A 14 10.81 10.68 -12.05
C GLY A 14 10.09 9.79 -11.03
N ALA A 15 10.67 9.59 -9.85
CA ALA A 15 10.05 8.76 -8.80
C ALA A 15 8.72 9.35 -8.32
N ILE A 16 8.65 10.68 -8.16
CA ILE A 16 7.41 11.37 -7.77
C ILE A 16 6.32 11.18 -8.83
N LEU A 17 6.65 11.35 -10.11
CA LEU A 17 5.69 11.17 -11.21
C LEU A 17 5.21 9.71 -11.31
N PHE A 18 6.11 8.73 -11.14
CA PHE A 18 5.72 7.32 -11.12
C PHE A 18 4.83 6.98 -9.93
N GLU A 19 5.14 7.50 -8.75
CA GLU A 19 4.31 7.31 -7.56
C GLU A 19 2.90 7.86 -7.78
N VAL A 20 2.79 9.09 -8.31
CA VAL A 20 1.49 9.69 -8.64
C VAL A 20 0.75 8.83 -9.68
N LEU A 21 1.43 8.37 -10.73
CA LEU A 21 0.85 7.48 -11.75
C LEU A 21 0.34 6.18 -11.14
N PHE A 22 1.07 5.57 -10.21
CA PHE A 22 0.67 4.35 -9.53
C PHE A 22 -0.53 4.61 -8.62
N LEU A 23 -0.57 5.72 -7.89
CA LEU A 23 -1.71 6.09 -7.06
C LEU A 23 -2.99 6.31 -7.88
N ILE A 24 -2.93 7.08 -8.97
CA ILE A 24 -4.10 7.32 -9.82
C ILE A 24 -4.58 6.05 -10.54
N THR A 25 -3.70 5.06 -10.71
CA THR A 25 -4.05 3.75 -11.28
C THR A 25 -4.66 2.82 -10.23
N ALA A 26 -4.03 2.71 -9.06
CA ALA A 26 -4.43 1.77 -8.01
C ALA A 26 -5.76 2.21 -7.34
N ILE A 27 -5.92 3.48 -7.00
CA ILE A 27 -7.07 3.96 -6.22
C ILE A 27 -8.42 3.61 -6.88
N PRO A 28 -8.65 3.83 -8.19
CA PRO A 28 -9.91 3.45 -8.84
C PRO A 28 -10.14 1.92 -8.88
N ILE A 29 -9.08 1.14 -9.09
CA ILE A 29 -9.14 -0.33 -9.10
C ILE A 29 -9.57 -0.84 -7.74
N GLU A 30 -8.86 -0.41 -6.68
CA GLU A 30 -9.16 -0.83 -5.31
C GLU A 30 -10.54 -0.35 -4.86
N ALA A 31 -10.92 0.89 -5.16
CA ALA A 31 -12.26 1.40 -4.86
C ALA A 31 -13.36 0.53 -5.49
N THR A 32 -13.16 0.07 -6.72
CA THR A 32 -14.12 -0.80 -7.41
C THR A 32 -14.22 -2.18 -6.75
N VAL A 33 -13.09 -2.75 -6.32
CA VAL A 33 -13.06 -4.02 -5.60
C VAL A 33 -13.75 -3.88 -4.24
N LEU A 34 -13.42 -2.85 -3.47
CA LEU A 34 -14.03 -2.57 -2.16
C LEU A 34 -15.54 -2.38 -2.28
N HIS A 35 -16.01 -1.65 -3.31
CA HIS A 35 -17.43 -1.48 -3.58
C HIS A 35 -18.13 -2.81 -3.86
N LYS A 36 -17.55 -3.65 -4.73
CA LYS A 36 -18.15 -4.92 -5.15
C LYS A 36 -18.11 -5.99 -4.04
N TRP A 37 -17.00 -6.09 -3.31
CA TRP A 37 -16.75 -7.20 -2.38
C TRP A 37 -17.22 -6.89 -0.96
N LEU A 38 -17.05 -5.65 -0.49
CA LEU A 38 -17.45 -5.23 0.86
C LEU A 38 -18.79 -4.49 0.90
N LYS A 39 -19.41 -4.26 -0.26
CA LYS A 39 -20.72 -3.59 -0.40
C LYS A 39 -20.76 -2.19 0.24
N PHE A 40 -19.62 -1.52 0.33
CA PHE A 40 -19.56 -0.11 0.73
C PHE A 40 -20.21 0.77 -0.35
N ASP A 41 -20.73 1.92 0.02
CA ASP A 41 -21.14 2.93 -0.95
C ASP A 41 -19.93 3.46 -1.73
N LYS A 42 -20.16 3.96 -2.95
CA LYS A 42 -19.08 4.41 -3.84
C LYS A 42 -18.16 5.44 -3.18
N LYS A 43 -18.71 6.38 -2.39
CA LYS A 43 -17.94 7.43 -1.72
C LYS A 43 -17.04 6.84 -0.66
N THR A 44 -17.56 5.94 0.18
CA THR A 44 -16.79 5.24 1.22
C THR A 44 -15.73 4.32 0.62
N SER A 45 -16.04 3.59 -0.45
CA SER A 45 -15.05 2.76 -1.17
C SER A 45 -13.89 3.58 -1.71
N THR A 46 -14.17 4.72 -2.36
CA THR A 46 -13.14 5.63 -2.85
C THR A 46 -12.34 6.23 -1.70
N PHE A 47 -13.00 6.66 -0.61
CA PHE A 47 -12.33 7.21 0.56
C PHE A 47 -11.35 6.20 1.18
N TYR A 48 -11.78 4.96 1.41
CA TYR A 48 -10.91 3.93 1.96
C TYR A 48 -9.76 3.60 1.01
N ALA A 49 -10.01 3.47 -0.29
CA ALA A 49 -8.96 3.23 -1.28
C ALA A 49 -7.91 4.35 -1.31
N ILE A 50 -8.33 5.62 -1.25
CA ILE A 50 -7.40 6.75 -1.16
C ILE A 50 -6.54 6.62 0.10
N CYS A 51 -7.18 6.45 1.26
CA CYS A 51 -6.46 6.38 2.53
C CYS A 51 -5.47 5.21 2.54
N THR A 52 -5.91 4.00 2.21
CA THR A 52 -5.05 2.81 2.27
C THR A 52 -3.87 2.91 1.31
N ASN A 53 -4.04 3.45 0.11
CA ASN A 53 -2.94 3.64 -0.83
C ASN A 53 -1.97 4.73 -0.37
N VAL A 54 -2.46 5.92 -0.03
CA VAL A 54 -1.60 7.04 0.38
C VAL A 54 -0.83 6.70 1.66
N PHE A 55 -1.50 6.17 2.70
CA PHE A 55 -0.81 5.79 3.94
C PHE A 55 0.18 4.65 3.71
N SER A 56 -0.16 3.66 2.89
CA SER A 56 0.78 2.59 2.58
C SER A 56 2.01 3.09 1.81
N SER A 57 1.84 4.04 0.88
CA SER A 57 2.96 4.67 0.18
C SER A 57 3.86 5.45 1.15
N VAL A 58 3.28 6.25 2.03
CA VAL A 58 4.04 6.98 3.07
C VAL A 58 4.81 6.01 3.97
N ILE A 59 4.17 4.94 4.45
CA ILE A 59 4.83 3.91 5.25
C ILE A 59 5.96 3.24 4.46
N GLY A 60 5.75 2.94 3.18
CA GLY A 60 6.78 2.38 2.30
C GLY A 60 8.00 3.28 2.18
N TRP A 61 7.79 4.59 1.99
CA TRP A 61 8.88 5.57 1.96
C TRP A 61 9.59 5.70 3.31
N LEU A 62 8.86 5.71 4.43
CA LEU A 62 9.47 5.73 5.76
C LEU A 62 10.35 4.50 6.02
N ILE A 63 9.89 3.31 5.61
CA ILE A 63 10.67 2.07 5.70
C ILE A 63 11.91 2.16 4.80
N PHE A 64 11.75 2.63 3.56
CA PHE A 64 12.86 2.81 2.62
C PHE A 64 13.93 3.73 3.21
N PHE A 65 13.57 4.92 3.68
CA PHE A 65 14.52 5.87 4.26
C PHE A 65 15.15 5.40 5.57
N SER A 66 14.47 4.53 6.32
CA SER A 66 15.03 3.92 7.54
C SER A 66 16.06 2.84 7.22
N ILE A 67 15.86 2.10 6.13
CA ILE A 67 16.71 0.98 5.72
C ILE A 67 17.90 1.45 4.86
N GLU A 68 17.69 2.43 3.97
CA GLU A 68 18.70 2.99 3.06
C GLU A 68 20.08 3.28 3.70
N PRO A 69 20.21 3.89 4.89
CA PRO A 69 21.51 4.19 5.48
C PRO A 69 22.26 2.96 6.01
N ILE A 70 21.56 1.84 6.22
CA ILE A 70 22.12 0.60 6.77
C ILE A 70 22.64 -0.31 5.64
N LEU A 71 22.26 -0.04 4.38
CA LEU A 71 22.67 -0.85 3.24
C LEU A 71 24.14 -0.66 2.89
N ALA A 72 24.78 -1.77 2.49
CA ALA A 72 26.10 -1.75 1.89
C ALA A 72 26.14 -0.85 0.64
N ILE A 73 27.26 -0.14 0.43
CA ILE A 73 27.44 0.84 -0.66
C ILE A 73 27.06 0.26 -2.03
N GLU A 74 27.39 -1.00 -2.28
CA GLU A 74 27.14 -1.69 -3.55
C GLU A 74 25.64 -1.82 -3.83
N ILE A 75 24.86 -2.26 -2.83
CA ILE A 75 23.41 -2.43 -2.92
C ILE A 75 22.72 -1.06 -3.00
N LYS A 76 23.19 -0.09 -2.21
CA LYS A 76 22.67 1.29 -2.22
C LYS A 76 22.80 1.93 -3.61
N SER A 77 23.95 1.80 -4.26
CA SER A 77 24.18 2.33 -5.61
C SER A 77 23.30 1.65 -6.65
N GLN A 78 23.11 0.33 -6.55
CA GLN A 78 22.19 -0.43 -7.43
C GLN A 78 20.73 0.04 -7.24
N LEU A 79 20.30 0.22 -5.99
CA LEU A 79 18.95 0.65 -5.63
C LEU A 79 18.63 2.05 -6.15
N ILE A 80 19.54 3.02 -5.94
CA ILE A 80 19.38 4.39 -6.43
C ILE A 80 19.36 4.41 -7.97
N ASN A 81 20.22 3.62 -8.63
CA ASN A 81 20.21 3.52 -10.09
C ASN A 81 18.91 2.91 -10.62
N TYR A 82 18.36 1.90 -9.93
CA TYR A 82 17.08 1.31 -10.29
C TYR A 82 15.92 2.28 -10.09
N VAL A 83 15.85 2.95 -8.94
CA VAL A 83 14.77 3.91 -8.62
C VAL A 83 14.80 5.14 -9.54
N LEU A 84 15.98 5.69 -9.83
CA LEU A 84 16.10 6.91 -10.66
C LEU A 84 16.12 6.63 -12.15
N PHE A 85 16.78 5.56 -12.59
CA PHE A 85 17.04 5.32 -14.01
C PHE A 85 16.40 4.04 -14.57
N ASN A 86 15.75 3.22 -13.73
CA ASN A 86 15.17 1.92 -14.13
C ASN A 86 16.18 1.02 -14.86
N LYS A 87 17.46 1.08 -14.48
CA LYS A 87 18.54 0.29 -15.08
C LYS A 87 19.18 -0.62 -14.04
N LEU A 88 19.22 -1.91 -14.35
CA LEU A 88 19.97 -2.90 -13.59
C LEU A 88 21.34 -3.05 -14.23
N LYS A 89 22.41 -2.82 -13.44
CA LYS A 89 23.78 -2.94 -13.92
C LYS A 89 24.29 -4.38 -13.88
N ASP A 90 23.77 -5.20 -12.96
CA ASP A 90 24.23 -6.57 -12.74
C ASP A 90 23.05 -7.57 -12.83
N PRO A 91 23.10 -8.54 -13.77
CA PRO A 91 22.08 -9.59 -13.90
C PRO A 91 21.97 -10.50 -12.66
N SER A 92 23.02 -10.63 -11.86
CA SER A 92 23.03 -11.51 -10.67
C SER A 92 22.05 -11.06 -9.57
N ILE A 93 21.64 -9.79 -9.60
CA ILE A 93 20.71 -9.19 -8.62
C ILE A 93 19.24 -9.37 -9.03
N GLN A 94 18.98 -9.88 -10.24
CA GLN A 94 17.60 -10.10 -10.72
C GLN A 94 16.80 -10.99 -9.77
N THR A 95 17.39 -12.07 -9.26
CA THR A 95 16.75 -12.95 -8.27
C THR A 95 16.41 -12.20 -6.99
N MET A 96 17.34 -11.39 -6.48
CA MET A 96 17.14 -10.58 -5.29
C MET A 96 16.01 -9.56 -5.46
N ILE A 97 15.88 -8.97 -6.64
CA ILE A 97 14.79 -8.03 -6.97
C ILE A 97 13.45 -8.74 -7.00
N VAL A 98 13.35 -9.93 -7.59
CA VAL A 98 12.09 -10.70 -7.61
C VAL A 98 11.66 -11.04 -6.19
N PHE A 99 12.58 -11.51 -5.34
CA PHE A 99 12.28 -11.78 -3.93
C PHE A 99 11.87 -10.51 -3.17
N THR A 100 12.58 -9.41 -3.37
CA THR A 100 12.30 -8.13 -2.71
C THR A 100 10.95 -7.57 -3.15
N SER A 101 10.65 -7.56 -4.44
CA SER A 101 9.36 -7.13 -4.98
C SER A 101 8.20 -8.00 -4.48
N SER A 102 8.42 -9.30 -4.36
CA SER A 102 7.43 -10.22 -3.76
C SER A 102 7.21 -9.90 -2.29
N ALA A 103 8.27 -9.65 -1.52
CA ALA A 103 8.16 -9.25 -0.12
C ALA A 103 7.43 -7.90 0.04
N ILE A 104 7.71 -6.92 -0.82
CA ILE A 104 7.02 -5.63 -0.86
C ILE A 104 5.53 -5.82 -1.16
N PHE A 105 5.18 -6.70 -2.10
CA PHE A 105 3.78 -7.00 -2.42
C PHE A 105 3.02 -7.51 -1.19
N PHE A 106 3.55 -8.52 -0.49
CA PHE A 106 2.92 -9.07 0.71
C PHE A 106 2.92 -8.08 1.88
N GLY A 107 4.01 -7.34 2.08
CA GLY A 107 4.11 -6.31 3.11
C GLY A 107 3.07 -5.20 2.91
N THR A 108 2.93 -4.72 1.68
CA THR A 108 1.93 -3.69 1.30
C THR A 108 0.51 -4.21 1.52
N PHE A 109 0.23 -5.45 1.14
CA PHE A 109 -1.06 -6.09 1.42
C PHE A 109 -1.37 -6.10 2.93
N LEU A 110 -0.41 -6.51 3.77
CA LEU A 110 -0.60 -6.53 5.23
C LEU A 110 -0.85 -5.14 5.80
N VAL A 111 -0.07 -4.15 5.37
CA VAL A 111 -0.23 -2.74 5.79
C VAL A 111 -1.61 -2.22 5.39
N LYS A 112 -2.03 -2.42 4.13
CA LYS A 112 -3.35 -2.01 3.64
C LYS A 112 -4.48 -2.69 4.40
N PHE A 113 -4.36 -3.99 4.68
CA PHE A 113 -5.34 -4.74 5.45
C PHE A 113 -5.51 -4.16 6.87
N LEU A 114 -4.40 -3.92 7.56
CA LEU A 114 -4.42 -3.33 8.90
C LEU A 114 -4.99 -1.91 8.89
N LEU A 115 -4.58 -1.07 7.94
CA LEU A 115 -5.10 0.28 7.78
C LEU A 115 -6.60 0.28 7.52
N LEU A 116 -7.10 -0.54 6.60
CA LEU A 116 -8.53 -0.63 6.31
C LEU A 116 -9.32 -1.05 7.54
N LYS A 117 -8.82 -2.05 8.29
CA LYS A 117 -9.45 -2.50 9.53
C LYS A 117 -9.48 -1.40 10.58
N LEU A 118 -8.38 -0.68 10.78
CA LEU A 118 -8.30 0.44 11.71
C LEU A 118 -9.28 1.56 11.32
N LEU A 119 -9.28 1.97 10.04
CA LEU A 119 -10.18 3.00 9.53
C LEU A 119 -11.65 2.62 9.75
N MET A 120 -12.01 1.37 9.51
CA MET A 120 -13.37 0.88 9.79
C MET A 120 -13.71 0.93 11.28
N ILE A 121 -12.78 0.58 12.18
CA ILE A 121 -13.02 0.64 13.63
C ILE A 121 -13.24 2.10 14.05
N PHE A 122 -12.31 3.00 13.71
CA PHE A 122 -12.42 4.42 14.09
C PHE A 122 -13.69 5.09 13.55
N LEU A 123 -14.04 4.83 12.29
CA LEU A 123 -15.22 5.44 11.68
C LEU A 123 -16.54 4.85 12.21
N ASN A 124 -16.56 3.57 12.57
CA ASN A 124 -17.74 2.90 13.11
C ASN A 124 -17.93 3.20 14.61
N GLU A 125 -16.86 3.39 15.37
CA GLU A 125 -16.91 3.88 16.76
C GLU A 125 -17.43 5.31 16.83
N ALA A 126 -16.98 6.19 15.91
CA ALA A 126 -17.54 7.54 15.78
C ALA A 126 -19.06 7.51 15.55
N LYS A 127 -19.57 6.54 14.79
CA LYS A 127 -21.00 6.36 14.54
C LYS A 127 -21.77 5.74 15.72
N LYS A 128 -21.13 4.84 16.48
CA LYS A 128 -21.75 4.19 17.64
C LYS A 128 -21.84 5.08 18.88
N GLN A 129 -20.93 6.05 19.04
CA GLN A 129 -21.04 7.03 20.13
C GLN A 129 -22.35 7.85 20.07
N GLU A 130 -23.01 7.92 18.92
CA GLU A 130 -24.34 8.53 18.77
C GLU A 130 -25.50 7.61 19.17
N GLN A 131 -25.30 6.29 19.26
CA GLN A 131 -26.36 5.30 19.52
C GLN A 131 -25.92 4.32 20.61
N THR A 132 -26.21 4.65 21.86
CA THR A 132 -25.93 3.77 23.00
C THR A 132 -27.01 2.69 23.10
N THR A 133 -26.70 1.46 22.69
CA THR A 133 -27.50 0.26 23.01
C THR A 133 -26.65 -0.79 23.70
N VAL A 134 -27.15 -1.27 24.84
CA VAL A 134 -26.51 -2.30 25.67
C VAL A 134 -26.84 -3.68 25.08
N MET A 135 -25.82 -4.39 24.61
CA MET A 135 -25.98 -5.73 24.04
C MET A 135 -25.84 -6.85 25.08
N THR A 136 -26.66 -7.90 24.95
CA THR A 136 -26.69 -9.10 25.79
C THR A 136 -25.72 -10.20 25.35
N GLY A 137 -25.46 -11.20 26.22
CA GLY A 137 -24.43 -12.23 26.03
C GLY A 137 -24.62 -13.19 24.83
N GLN A 138 -25.87 -13.46 24.43
CA GLN A 138 -26.17 -14.25 23.22
C GLN A 138 -25.93 -13.45 21.94
N GLU A 139 -26.20 -12.15 21.98
CA GLU A 139 -25.89 -11.24 20.87
C GLU A 139 -24.37 -11.14 20.68
N ARG A 140 -23.57 -11.12 21.76
CA ARG A 140 -22.10 -11.16 21.64
C ARG A 140 -21.58 -12.36 20.83
N ALA A 141 -22.10 -13.57 21.05
CA ALA A 141 -21.66 -14.75 20.32
C ALA A 141 -22.03 -14.70 18.82
N ALA A 142 -23.23 -14.23 18.49
CA ALA A 142 -23.66 -14.03 17.11
C ALA A 142 -22.81 -12.95 16.39
N TYR A 143 -22.48 -11.86 17.10
CA TYR A 143 -21.64 -10.79 16.58
C TYR A 143 -20.19 -11.24 16.33
N LEU A 144 -19.63 -12.14 17.15
CA LEU A 144 -18.30 -12.69 16.92
C LEU A 144 -18.23 -13.52 15.62
N ASN A 145 -19.27 -14.30 15.32
CA ASN A 145 -19.35 -15.06 14.06
C ASN A 145 -19.52 -14.16 12.83
N ILE A 146 -20.35 -13.12 12.92
CA ILE A 146 -20.53 -12.12 11.85
C ILE A 146 -19.20 -11.37 11.60
N ASN A 147 -18.50 -10.95 12.67
CA ASN A 147 -17.20 -10.32 12.57
C ASN A 147 -16.14 -11.23 11.92
N LYS A 148 -16.18 -12.54 12.17
CA LYS A 148 -15.24 -13.50 11.55
C LYS A 148 -15.45 -13.63 10.04
N VAL A 149 -16.70 -13.73 9.60
CA VAL A 149 -17.05 -13.79 8.16
C VAL A 149 -16.71 -12.48 7.46
N GLN A 150 -17.03 -11.35 8.09
CA GLN A 150 -16.69 -10.02 7.56
C GLN A 150 -15.18 -9.80 7.48
N ASN A 151 -14.42 -10.26 8.49
CA ASN A 151 -12.96 -10.18 8.46
C ASN A 151 -12.36 -11.04 7.35
N ASN A 152 -12.90 -12.23 7.07
CA ASN A 152 -12.45 -13.06 5.95
C ASN A 152 -12.71 -12.40 4.59
N GLN A 153 -13.90 -11.81 4.41
CA GLN A 153 -14.22 -11.03 3.21
C GLN A 153 -13.31 -9.80 3.08
N LEU A 154 -12.96 -9.15 4.19
CA LEU A 154 -12.05 -7.99 4.21
C LEU A 154 -10.62 -8.38 3.81
N VAL A 155 -10.09 -9.49 4.35
CA VAL A 155 -8.80 -10.05 3.93
C VAL A 155 -8.79 -10.32 2.43
N LEU A 156 -9.79 -11.05 1.93
CA LEU A 156 -9.85 -11.42 0.51
C LEU A 156 -10.03 -10.21 -0.40
N ALA A 157 -10.92 -9.27 -0.04
CA ALA A 157 -11.14 -8.05 -0.82
C ALA A 157 -9.86 -7.21 -0.90
N THR A 158 -9.14 -7.07 0.22
CA THR A 158 -7.86 -6.34 0.26
C THR A 158 -6.80 -7.05 -0.58
N LEU A 159 -6.73 -8.38 -0.51
CA LEU A 159 -5.77 -9.15 -1.28
C LEU A 159 -6.02 -9.03 -2.78
N VAL A 160 -7.28 -9.19 -3.21
CA VAL A 160 -7.67 -9.06 -4.62
C VAL A 160 -7.46 -7.64 -5.12
N ALA A 161 -7.81 -6.63 -4.32
CA ALA A 161 -7.56 -5.23 -4.64
C ALA A 161 -6.06 -4.97 -4.86
N ASN A 162 -5.21 -5.46 -3.94
CA ASN A 162 -3.76 -5.30 -4.05
C ASN A 162 -3.19 -6.05 -5.27
N SER A 163 -3.61 -7.30 -5.49
CA SER A 163 -3.20 -8.09 -6.65
C SER A 163 -3.54 -7.40 -7.97
N LEU A 164 -4.79 -6.94 -8.15
CA LEU A 164 -5.20 -6.27 -9.38
C LEU A 164 -4.45 -4.96 -9.61
N SER A 165 -4.24 -4.17 -8.55
CA SER A 165 -3.47 -2.92 -8.65
C SER A 165 -2.02 -3.17 -9.03
N TYR A 166 -1.34 -4.14 -8.41
CA TYR A 166 0.04 -4.49 -8.74
C TYR A 166 0.15 -5.12 -10.12
N SER A 167 -0.83 -5.90 -10.58
CA SER A 167 -0.89 -6.38 -11.96
C SER A 167 -0.99 -5.21 -12.96
N ALA A 168 -1.85 -4.23 -12.69
CA ALA A 168 -1.98 -3.04 -13.54
C ALA A 168 -0.69 -2.20 -13.56
N ILE A 169 -0.08 -1.97 -12.39
CA ILE A 169 1.20 -1.26 -12.28
C ILE A 169 2.31 -2.00 -13.03
N THR A 170 2.37 -3.33 -12.90
CA THR A 170 3.34 -4.15 -13.64
C THR A 170 3.13 -4.05 -15.14
N ALA A 171 1.88 -4.08 -15.61
CA ALA A 171 1.57 -3.89 -17.03
C ALA A 171 2.01 -2.49 -17.53
N LEU A 172 1.77 -1.43 -16.75
CA LEU A 172 2.27 -0.08 -17.06
C LEU A 172 3.79 -0.04 -17.17
N LEU A 173 4.50 -0.71 -16.26
CA LEU A 173 5.96 -0.80 -16.29
C LEU A 173 6.46 -1.58 -17.52
N LEU A 174 5.78 -2.65 -17.92
CA LEU A 174 6.13 -3.43 -19.11
C LEU A 174 5.96 -2.60 -20.39
N ILE A 175 4.87 -1.84 -20.50
CA ILE A 175 4.62 -0.94 -21.65
C ILE A 175 5.72 0.12 -21.76
N ARG A 176 6.19 0.65 -20.63
CA ARG A 176 7.30 1.62 -20.61
C ARG A 176 8.64 0.99 -21.05
N SER A 177 8.83 -0.30 -20.80
CA SER A 177 10.09 -1.00 -21.08
C SER A 177 10.21 -1.57 -22.49
N LEU A 178 9.11 -1.58 -23.25
CA LEU A 178 9.06 -1.89 -24.69
C LEU A 178 9.53 -0.68 -25.51
#